data_AF-A0A7V9PEU2-F1
#
_entry.id   AF-A0A7V9PEU2-F1
#
_cell.length_a   1.000
_cell.length_b   1.000
_cell.length_c   1.000
_cell.angle_alpha   90.00
_cell.angle_beta   90.00
_cell.angle_gamma   90.00
#
_symmetry.space_group_name_H-M   'P 1'
#
loop_
_entity.id
_entity.type
_entity.pdbx_description
1 polymer ?
#
loop_
_entity_poly.entity_id
_entity_poly.type
_entity_poly.pdbx_seq_one_letter_code
_entity_poly.pdbx_strand_id
1 'polypeptide(L)' 'GSLARVWGWRTVREYGRLLRGGARPTRPTEDTLQLGGDFVVGRDGRLVYAFRSTGPDDRPPVHDLVGAVRRA' A
#
# COMPACT_ATOMS: atom_id res chain seq x y z
N GLY A 1 -5.80 11.03 -0.54
CA GLY A 1 -6.59 9.81 -0.23
C GLY A 1 -7.88 10.15 0.48
N SER A 2 -8.72 9.16 0.79
CA SER A 2 -9.94 9.31 1.61
C SER A 2 -9.77 8.62 2.95
N LEU A 3 -10.14 9.28 4.06
CA LEU A 3 -10.08 8.72 5.41
C LEU A 3 -10.87 7.42 5.54
N ALA A 4 -12.05 7.33 4.89
CA ALA A 4 -12.88 6.12 4.93
C ALA A 4 -12.21 4.93 4.22
N ARG A 5 -11.35 5.19 3.23
CA ARG A 5 -10.59 4.15 2.51
C ARG A 5 -9.37 3.68 3.31
N VAL A 6 -8.76 4.56 4.10
CA VAL A 6 -7.65 4.23 5.00
C VAL A 6 -8.15 3.46 6.23
N TRP A 7 -9.21 3.96 6.87
CA TRP A 7 -9.80 3.42 8.10
C TRP A 7 -10.97 2.45 7.86
N GLY A 8 -10.88 1.65 6.81
CA GLY A 8 -11.88 0.62 6.52
C GLY A 8 -11.99 -0.43 7.63
N TRP A 9 -13.06 -1.22 7.61
CA TRP A 9 -13.36 -2.24 8.64
C TRP A 9 -12.18 -3.19 8.92
N ARG A 10 -11.46 -3.61 7.86
CA ARG A 10 -10.28 -4.49 8.01
C ARG A 10 -9.16 -3.82 8.81
N THR A 11 -8.84 -2.57 8.51
CA THR A 11 -7.84 -1.78 9.24
C THR A 11 -8.22 -1.63 10.71
N VAL A 12 -9.48 -1.27 10.98
CA VAL A 12 -9.97 -1.12 12.37
C VAL A 12 -9.89 -2.43 13.14
N ARG A 13 -10.31 -3.55 12.52
CA ARG A 13 -10.25 -4.88 13.12
C ARG A 13 -8.80 -5.28 13.45
N GLU A 14 -7.87 -4.99 12.55
CA GLU A 14 -6.45 -5.30 12.71
C GLU A 14 -5.83 -4.48 13.84
N TYR A 15 -6.10 -3.18 13.90
CA TYR A 15 -5.67 -2.35 15.03
C TYR A 15 -6.25 -2.83 16.36
N GLY A 16 -7.52 -3.27 16.38
CA GLY A 16 -8.13 -3.87 17.57
C GLY A 16 -7.42 -5.16 18.02
N ARG A 17 -6.93 -5.99 17.08
CA ARG A 17 -6.12 -7.18 17.36
C ARG A 17 -4.77 -6.80 17.98
N LEU A 18 -4.09 -5.81 17.41
CA LEU A 18 -2.78 -5.34 17.87
C LEU A 18 -2.85 -4.71 19.27
N LEU A 19 -3.87 -3.88 19.53
CA LEU A 19 -4.10 -3.27 20.84
C LEU A 19 -4.38 -4.32 21.93
N ARG A 20 -5.18 -5.36 21.61
CA ARG A 20 -5.40 -6.50 22.53
C ARG A 20 -4.12 -7.29 22.82
N GLY A 21 -3.16 -7.28 21.89
CA GLY A 21 -1.83 -7.86 22.08
C GLY A 21 -0.83 -6.97 22.83
N GLY A 22 -1.25 -5.79 23.32
CA GLY A 22 -0.39 -4.86 24.06
C GLY A 22 0.44 -3.93 23.20
N ALA A 23 0.22 -3.90 21.88
CA ALA A 23 0.89 -2.94 21.01
C ALA A 23 0.48 -1.50 21.36
N ARG A 24 1.43 -0.56 21.29
CA ARG A 24 1.19 0.86 21.52
C ARG A 24 1.27 1.61 20.20
N PRO A 25 0.18 2.27 19.75
CA PRO A 25 0.20 3.06 18.52
C PRO A 25 1.22 4.20 18.64
N THR A 26 2.04 4.38 17.62
CA THR A 26 2.88 5.56 17.45
C THR A 26 2.18 6.53 16.52
N ARG A 27 2.48 7.83 16.65
CA ARG A 27 2.00 8.81 15.69
C ARG A 27 2.75 8.63 14.37
N PRO A 28 2.04 8.53 13.23
CA PRO A 28 2.69 8.50 11.94
C PRO A 28 3.37 9.86 11.66
N THR A 29 4.57 9.81 11.11
CA THR A 29 5.33 10.98 10.62
C THR A 29 5.08 11.27 9.14
N GLU A 30 4.41 10.35 8.45
CA GLU A 30 4.15 10.35 7.01
C GLU A 30 2.68 10.68 6.71
N ASP A 31 2.39 11.06 5.46
CA ASP A 31 1.02 11.29 5.01
C ASP A 31 0.26 9.97 4.89
N THR A 32 -0.55 9.65 5.90
CA THR A 32 -1.41 8.45 5.91
C THR A 32 -2.51 8.44 4.84
N LEU A 33 -2.73 9.56 4.13
CA LEU A 33 -3.64 9.67 3.01
C LEU A 33 -2.98 9.35 1.66
N GLN A 34 -1.64 9.21 1.62
CA GLN A 34 -0.96 8.52 0.54
C GLN A 34 -1.27 7.03 0.67
N LEU A 35 -2.34 6.62 -0.01
CA LEU A 35 -2.61 5.21 -0.24
C LEU A 35 -1.43 4.61 -1.01
N GLY A 36 -1.18 3.31 -0.82
CA GLY A 36 -0.09 2.65 -1.51
C GLY A 36 -0.30 2.57 -3.03
N GLY A 37 0.64 1.89 -3.68
CA GLY A 37 0.64 1.66 -5.11
C GLY A 37 2.04 1.25 -5.52
N ASP A 38 2.13 0.39 -6.53
CA ASP A 38 3.40 -0.16 -6.97
C ASP A 38 3.59 0.20 -8.44
N PHE A 39 4.75 0.76 -8.76
CA PHE A 39 5.04 1.32 -10.07
C PHE A 39 6.39 0.83 -10.54
N VAL A 40 6.51 0.57 -11.84
CA VAL A 40 7.81 0.31 -12.48
C VAL A 40 8.03 1.39 -13.51
N VAL A 41 9.20 2.03 -13.43
CA VAL A 41 9.66 3.04 -14.37
C VAL A 41 10.79 2.42 -15.20
N GLY A 42 10.64 2.44 -16.52
CA GLY A 42 11.61 1.94 -17.48
C GLY A 42 12.85 2.84 -17.57
N ARG A 43 13.87 2.36 -18.29
CA ARG A 43 15.17 3.07 -18.41
C ARG A 43 15.06 4.43 -19.11
N ASP A 44 14.02 4.61 -19.92
CA ASP A 44 13.71 5.87 -20.60
C ASP A 44 12.90 6.84 -19.73
N GLY A 45 12.69 6.51 -18.45
CA GLY A 45 11.92 7.30 -17.50
C GLY A 45 10.41 7.17 -17.66
N ARG A 46 9.91 6.26 -18.51
CA ARG A 46 8.47 6.07 -18.69
C ARG A 46 7.89 5.04 -17.74
N LEU A 47 6.63 5.22 -17.37
CA LEU A 47 5.89 4.25 -16.57
C LEU A 47 5.57 3.01 -17.43
N VAL A 48 6.10 1.85 -17.04
CA VAL A 48 5.86 0.57 -17.74
C VAL A 48 4.89 -0.34 -17.00
N TYR A 49 4.63 -0.04 -15.72
CA TYR A 49 3.63 -0.72 -14.90
C TYR A 49 3.09 0.21 -13.82
N ALA A 50 1.80 0.07 -13.54
CA ALA A 50 1.11 0.80 -12.49
C ALA A 50 0.06 -0.08 -11.81
N PHE A 51 0.26 -0.35 -10.53
CA PHE A 51 -0.77 -0.90 -9.65
C PHE A 51 -1.40 0.23 -8.84
N ARG A 52 -2.67 0.51 -9.13
CA ARG A 52 -3.45 1.53 -8.41
C ARG A 52 -4.17 0.88 -7.25
N SER A 53 -3.54 0.92 -6.08
CA SER A 53 -4.08 0.35 -4.85
C SER A 53 -5.42 0.98 -4.47
N THR A 54 -6.36 0.14 -4.03
CA THR A 54 -7.68 0.55 -3.55
C THR A 54 -7.79 0.58 -2.03
N GLY A 55 -6.76 0.11 -1.31
CA GLY A 55 -6.74 0.01 0.15
C GLY A 55 -5.32 -0.17 0.70
N PRO A 56 -5.11 0.00 2.01
CA PRO A 56 -3.77 -0.04 2.59
C PRO A 56 -3.06 -1.40 2.43
N ASP A 57 -3.82 -2.50 2.46
CA ASP A 57 -3.37 -3.90 2.28
C ASP A 57 -3.37 -4.37 0.81
N ASP A 58 -3.86 -3.55 -0.11
CA ASP A 58 -4.00 -3.90 -1.51
C ASP A 58 -2.66 -3.70 -2.23
N ARG A 59 -2.00 -4.82 -2.53
CA ARG A 59 -0.68 -4.92 -3.16
C ARG A 59 -0.73 -5.97 -4.27
N PRO A 60 -0.02 -5.77 -5.39
CA PRO A 60 0.04 -6.77 -6.44
C PRO A 60 0.89 -7.97 -5.99
N PRO A 61 0.69 -9.14 -6.60
CA PRO A 61 1.63 -10.25 -6.49
C PRO A 61 3.04 -9.83 -6.90
N VAL A 62 4.06 -10.28 -6.14
CA VAL A 62 5.47 -9.95 -6.41
C VAL A 62 5.89 -10.36 -7.83
N HIS A 63 5.35 -11.46 -8.36
CA HIS A 63 5.69 -11.94 -9.70
C HIS A 63 5.25 -10.97 -10.81
N ASP A 64 4.18 -10.19 -10.60
CA ASP A 64 3.74 -9.17 -11.56
C ASP A 64 4.75 -8.03 -11.64
N LEU A 65 5.29 -7.60 -10.49
CA LEU A 65 6.33 -6.59 -10.40
C LEU A 65 7.63 -7.06 -11.07
N VAL A 66 8.09 -8.27 -10.74
CA VAL A 66 9.30 -8.84 -11.35
C VAL A 66 9.11 -9.02 -12.86
N GLY A 67 7.93 -9.45 -13.30
CA GLY A 67 7.59 -9.56 -14.72
C GLY A 67 7.63 -8.20 -15.42
N ALA A 68 7.10 -7.15 -14.79
CA ALA A 68 7.14 -5.79 -15.32
C ALA A 68 8.58 -5.27 -15.45
N VAL A 69 9.41 -5.44 -14.41
CA VAL A 69 10.83 -5.05 -14.45
C VAL A 69 11.60 -5.76 -15.56
N ARG A 70 11.33 -7.05 -15.80
CA ARG A 70 12.00 -7.81 -16.89
C ARG A 70 11.63 -7.34 -18.29
N ARG A 71 10.47 -6.68 -18.45
CA ARG A 71 10.01 -6.12 -19.74
C ARG A 71 10.36 -4.64 -19.91
N ALA A 72 10.93 -4.02 -18.88
CA ALA A 72 11.19 -2.57 -18.75
C ALA A 72 12.51 -2.11 -19.38
#